data_AF-A0A793GTA5-F1
#
_entry.id   AF-A0A793GTA5-F1
#
_cell.length_a   1.000
_cell.length_b   1.000
_cell.length_c   1.000
_cell.angle_alpha   90.00
_cell.angle_beta   90.00
_cell.angle_gamma   90.00
#
_symmetry.space_group_name_H-M   'P 1'
#
loop_
_entity.id
_entity.type
_entity.pdbx_description
1 polymer ?
#
loop_
_entity_poly.entity_id
_entity_poly.type
_entity_poly.pdbx_seq_one_letter_code
_entity_poly.pdbx_strand_id
1 'polypeptide(L)'
;KPAYSNNPAWCLWDMLTHPRYGMGKRLGAADVDKWALYAIGQYCDQTVPDGFGGTEPRMTFNAYLSQQRKVWDVLGDFCSAMRCMPVWNGQTLTFVQDRPSDVVWPYTNSDVVVDDNGVGFRYSFSALKDRHTAVEVNYTDPQNGWQTSTELVEDPDAILRYGRNLLKMDAFGCTSRGQAHRAGLWVIKTELLETQTVDFTLGSQGLRHTPGDIIEICDNDYAGTLTGGRILSIDAASRTLTLDREVTLPEAGTSTVNLINGRGKPVRVDITAHPAPDRIQVSVLPDGVATYGVWGLSLSSLRRRLFRCVSIRENTDGTFAITAVQHVPEKEAIVDNGARFEPMSGSLNSVIPPAVQHLTVEVSASDGQYLALAKWDTPRVVKGVRFSLRLTSGNGENSRLVTSAITADTEHRFSGLPLGEYTLTVRAINSYGQQGEPATTTFRINAPAAPASIELTPGYFQITVVPHPAVYDPTVQYEFWFSEKRITDTAQVETSARYLGTDSQWSVSGPHIKP
;
A
#
# COMPACT_ATOMS: atom_id res chain seq x y z
N LYS A 1 -12.66 16.41 10.42
CA LYS A 1 -12.18 15.41 11.41
C LYS A 1 -10.99 14.70 10.78
N PRO A 2 -9.89 14.46 11.52
CA PRO A 2 -8.80 13.64 11.01
C PRO A 2 -9.36 12.25 10.68
N ALA A 3 -9.08 11.78 9.47
CA ALA A 3 -9.49 10.49 8.96
C ALA A 3 -8.24 9.78 8.45
N TYR A 4 -8.18 8.47 8.65
CA TYR A 4 -7.10 7.66 8.09
C TYR A 4 -7.14 7.72 6.56
N SER A 5 -5.97 7.83 5.94
CA SER A 5 -5.79 7.68 4.51
C SER A 5 -4.45 6.99 4.24
N ASN A 6 -4.45 6.10 3.26
CA ASN A 6 -3.26 5.48 2.67
C ASN A 6 -3.02 5.99 1.24
N ASN A 7 -3.73 7.05 0.82
CA ASN A 7 -3.50 7.66 -0.48
C ASN A 7 -2.30 8.62 -0.38
N PRO A 8 -1.24 8.43 -1.17
CA PRO A 8 -0.02 9.22 -1.07
C PRO A 8 -0.24 10.72 -1.25
N ALA A 9 -1.22 11.15 -2.06
CA ALA A 9 -1.49 12.58 -2.30
C ALA A 9 -2.04 13.27 -1.04
N TRP A 10 -2.91 12.58 -0.30
CA TRP A 10 -3.45 13.09 0.95
C TRP A 10 -2.45 13.03 2.10
N CYS A 11 -1.63 11.98 2.14
CA CYS A 11 -0.50 11.91 3.07
C CYS A 11 0.52 13.03 2.81
N LEU A 12 0.80 13.36 1.54
CA LEU A 12 1.66 14.47 1.17
C LEU A 12 1.05 15.83 1.53
N TRP A 13 -0.25 16.05 1.24
CA TRP A 13 -0.96 17.26 1.64
C TRP A 13 -0.84 17.52 3.15
N ASP A 14 -1.07 16.48 3.95
CA ASP A 14 -0.94 16.56 5.40
C ASP A 14 0.50 16.85 5.82
N MET A 15 1.49 16.16 5.26
CA MET A 15 2.91 16.45 5.51
C MET A 15 3.30 17.91 5.18
N LEU A 16 2.75 18.50 4.11
CA LEU A 16 3.06 19.87 3.73
C LEU A 16 2.35 20.91 4.59
N THR A 17 1.12 20.64 5.03
CA THR A 17 0.28 21.64 5.71
C THR A 17 0.24 21.49 7.22
N HIS A 18 0.69 20.37 7.78
CA HIS A 18 0.58 20.12 9.21
C HIS A 18 1.62 20.94 10.01
N PRO A 19 1.21 21.70 11.04
CA PRO A 19 2.08 22.66 11.73
C PRO A 19 3.08 22.02 12.69
N ARG A 20 2.89 20.76 13.08
CA ARG A 20 3.71 20.09 14.11
C ARG A 20 4.89 19.28 13.56
N TYR A 21 4.63 18.40 12.61
CA TYR A 21 5.60 17.47 12.02
C TYR A 21 5.88 17.75 10.54
N GLY A 22 5.12 18.68 9.95
CA GLY A 22 5.16 19.00 8.54
C GLY A 22 5.71 20.40 8.26
N MET A 23 5.44 20.89 7.06
CA MET A 23 5.82 22.25 6.64
C MET A 23 4.81 23.34 7.02
N GLY A 24 3.76 23.03 7.79
CA GLY A 24 2.65 23.95 8.06
C GLY A 24 2.99 25.29 8.75
N LYS A 25 4.20 25.44 9.29
CA LYS A 25 4.71 26.73 9.81
C LYS A 25 5.33 27.63 8.74
N ARG A 26 5.67 27.06 7.57
CA ARG A 26 6.35 27.73 6.45
C ARG A 26 5.51 27.76 5.18
N LEU A 27 4.69 26.74 4.96
CA LEU A 27 3.74 26.65 3.85
C LEU A 27 2.33 26.56 4.44
N GLY A 28 1.48 27.50 4.06
CA GLY A 28 0.06 27.45 4.31
C GLY A 28 -0.66 26.57 3.29
N ALA A 29 -1.91 26.22 3.57
CA ALA A 29 -2.76 25.49 2.64
C ALA A 29 -2.99 26.24 1.31
N ALA A 30 -2.87 27.57 1.30
CA ALA A 30 -2.97 28.38 0.09
C ALA A 30 -1.71 28.31 -0.79
N ASP A 31 -0.56 27.93 -0.22
CA ASP A 31 0.72 27.86 -0.93
C ASP A 31 0.91 26.50 -1.64
N VAL A 32 -0.03 25.56 -1.47
CA VAL A 32 0.01 24.21 -2.04
C VAL A 32 -1.19 24.03 -2.96
N ASP A 33 -0.94 23.57 -4.18
CA ASP A 33 -2.00 23.29 -5.16
C ASP A 33 -2.78 22.02 -4.77
N LYS A 34 -3.84 22.23 -3.99
CA LYS A 34 -4.75 21.17 -3.56
C LYS A 34 -5.42 20.45 -4.73
N TRP A 35 -5.67 21.15 -5.84
CA TRP A 35 -6.43 20.59 -6.95
C TRP A 35 -5.57 19.65 -7.80
N ALA A 36 -4.29 19.98 -7.98
CA ALA A 36 -3.31 19.04 -8.54
C ALA A 36 -3.21 17.77 -7.70
N LEU A 37 -3.09 17.90 -6.37
CA LEU A 37 -3.06 16.74 -5.46
C LEU A 37 -4.38 15.97 -5.46
N TYR A 38 -5.53 16.63 -5.61
CA TYR A 38 -6.82 15.96 -5.74
C TYR A 38 -6.87 15.07 -7.00
N ALA A 39 -6.43 15.59 -8.15
CA ALA A 39 -6.38 14.83 -9.40
C ALA A 39 -5.41 13.63 -9.31
N ILE A 40 -4.25 13.83 -8.68
CA ILE A 40 -3.28 12.76 -8.39
C ILE A 40 -3.90 11.73 -7.44
N GLY A 41 -4.61 12.17 -6.40
CA GLY A 41 -5.30 11.30 -5.44
C GLY A 41 -6.33 10.41 -6.13
N GLN A 42 -7.15 10.97 -7.02
CA GLN A 42 -8.08 10.19 -7.85
C GLN A 42 -7.37 9.17 -8.72
N TYR A 43 -6.22 9.53 -9.30
CA TYR A 43 -5.39 8.60 -10.08
C TYR A 43 -4.83 7.46 -9.23
N CYS A 44 -4.38 7.73 -7.99
CA CYS A 44 -3.88 6.72 -7.06
C CYS A 44 -4.97 5.75 -6.60
N ASP A 45 -6.20 6.22 -6.41
CA ASP A 45 -7.34 5.43 -5.96
C ASP A 45 -7.98 4.56 -7.06
N GLN A 46 -7.58 4.72 -8.33
CA GLN A 46 -8.06 3.89 -9.43
C GLN A 46 -7.73 2.41 -9.18
N THR A 47 -8.72 1.55 -9.41
CA THR A 47 -8.58 0.11 -9.23
C THR A 47 -7.84 -0.52 -10.41
N VAL A 48 -6.76 -1.26 -10.11
CA VAL A 48 -5.93 -1.96 -11.10
C VAL A 48 -5.73 -3.42 -10.68
N PRO A 49 -5.35 -4.34 -11.59
CA PRO A 49 -5.02 -5.71 -11.25
C PRO A 49 -3.91 -5.81 -10.19
N ASP A 50 -4.11 -6.67 -9.18
CA ASP A 50 -3.12 -6.92 -8.12
C ASP A 50 -2.05 -7.97 -8.52
N GLY A 51 -2.23 -8.61 -9.67
CA GLY A 51 -1.39 -9.70 -10.18
C GLY A 51 -1.73 -11.09 -9.65
N PHE A 52 -2.62 -11.22 -8.66
CA PHE A 52 -3.10 -12.48 -8.08
C PHE A 52 -4.50 -12.88 -8.59
N GLY A 53 -5.08 -12.08 -9.48
CA GLY A 53 -6.44 -12.26 -10.02
C GLY A 53 -7.50 -11.40 -9.33
N GLY A 54 -7.09 -10.57 -8.37
CA GLY A 54 -7.91 -9.54 -7.75
C GLY A 54 -7.55 -8.15 -8.26
N THR A 55 -7.91 -7.14 -7.47
CA THR A 55 -7.64 -5.74 -7.78
C THR A 55 -7.27 -4.96 -6.53
N GLU A 56 -6.45 -3.93 -6.69
CA GLU A 56 -6.02 -3.02 -5.63
C GLU A 56 -6.02 -1.56 -6.14
N PRO A 57 -6.00 -0.55 -5.25
CA PRO A 57 -5.71 0.82 -5.67
C PRO A 57 -4.35 0.89 -6.36
N ARG A 58 -4.23 1.70 -7.42
CA ARG A 58 -3.01 1.82 -8.22
C ARG A 58 -1.79 2.11 -7.36
N MET A 59 -1.94 3.05 -6.42
CA MET A 59 -0.89 3.48 -5.51
C MET A 59 -1.45 3.61 -4.09
N THR A 60 -0.85 2.88 -3.17
CA THR A 60 -1.05 3.05 -1.73
C THR A 60 0.27 3.45 -1.07
N PHE A 61 0.18 4.06 0.10
CA PHE A 61 1.32 4.61 0.79
C PHE A 61 1.23 4.39 2.30
N ASN A 62 2.13 3.56 2.82
CA ASN A 62 2.27 3.21 4.21
C ASN A 62 3.75 3.35 4.60
N ALA A 63 4.16 4.55 5.01
CA ALA A 63 5.52 4.83 5.43
C ALA A 63 5.59 5.23 6.92
N TYR A 64 6.71 4.89 7.56
CA TYR A 64 7.01 5.30 8.93
C TYR A 64 8.19 6.28 8.94
N LEU A 65 7.93 7.53 9.34
CA LEU A 65 8.93 8.60 9.41
C LEU A 65 9.40 8.80 10.85
N SER A 66 10.49 8.13 11.25
CA SER A 66 11.01 8.16 12.63
C SER A 66 12.19 9.10 12.84
N GLN A 67 12.83 9.58 11.77
CA GLN A 67 14.03 10.41 11.82
C GLN A 67 13.82 11.74 11.11
N GLN A 68 14.50 12.77 11.59
CA GLN A 68 14.51 14.07 10.92
C GLN A 68 15.32 13.98 9.62
N ARG A 69 14.69 14.34 8.49
CA ARG A 69 15.31 14.36 7.16
C ARG A 69 15.12 15.73 6.51
N LYS A 70 15.91 16.02 5.47
CA LYS A 70 15.70 17.22 4.67
C LYS A 70 14.35 17.13 3.97
N VAL A 71 13.63 18.24 3.94
CA VAL A 71 12.25 18.24 3.46
C VAL A 71 12.15 17.91 1.97
N TRP A 72 13.13 18.34 1.18
CA TRP A 72 13.20 18.01 -0.25
C TRP A 72 13.40 16.53 -0.52
N ASP A 73 14.15 15.83 0.35
CA ASP A 73 14.34 14.37 0.22
C ASP A 73 13.01 13.65 0.53
N VAL A 74 12.32 14.05 1.60
CA VAL A 74 11.01 13.47 1.96
C VAL A 74 9.96 13.78 0.89
N LEU A 75 9.91 15.01 0.39
CA LEU A 75 9.03 15.40 -0.71
C LEU A 75 9.32 14.55 -1.96
N GLY A 76 10.60 14.35 -2.30
CA GLY A 76 11.04 13.47 -3.37
C GLY A 76 10.53 12.03 -3.20
N ASP A 77 10.56 11.50 -1.99
CA ASP A 77 10.07 10.14 -1.71
C ASP A 77 8.54 10.01 -1.86
N PHE A 78 7.76 11.01 -1.45
CA PHE A 78 6.31 11.04 -1.70
C PHE A 78 6.02 11.17 -3.20
N CYS A 79 6.74 12.05 -3.87
CA CYS A 79 6.58 12.31 -5.30
C CYS A 79 6.96 11.09 -6.16
N SER A 80 8.01 10.35 -5.78
CA SER A 80 8.41 9.12 -6.47
C SER A 80 7.33 8.03 -6.37
N ALA A 81 6.69 7.87 -5.21
CA ALA A 81 5.58 6.93 -5.03
C ALA A 81 4.37 7.24 -5.92
N MET A 82 4.17 8.51 -6.27
CA MET A 82 3.05 8.97 -7.12
C MET A 82 3.44 9.16 -8.59
N ARG A 83 4.72 8.99 -8.94
CA ARG A 83 5.28 9.32 -10.26
C ARG A 83 5.04 10.79 -10.64
N CYS A 84 5.20 11.70 -9.69
CA CYS A 84 5.06 13.13 -9.94
C CYS A 84 6.34 13.89 -9.62
N MET A 85 6.43 15.13 -10.08
CA MET A 85 7.48 16.09 -9.72
C MET A 85 6.86 17.32 -9.06
N PRO A 86 7.44 17.82 -7.97
CA PRO A 86 7.03 19.08 -7.38
C PRO A 86 7.55 20.24 -8.23
N VAL A 87 6.69 21.21 -8.54
CA VAL A 87 7.01 22.39 -9.35
C VAL A 87 6.53 23.65 -8.64
N TRP A 88 7.39 24.66 -8.56
CA TRP A 88 6.97 26.00 -8.14
C TRP A 88 6.53 26.79 -9.36
N ASN A 89 5.24 27.10 -9.47
CA ASN A 89 4.69 27.81 -10.63
C ASN A 89 4.74 29.35 -10.48
N GLY A 90 5.44 29.86 -9.46
CA GLY A 90 5.51 31.29 -9.14
C GLY A 90 4.48 31.75 -8.11
N GLN A 91 3.42 30.98 -7.85
CA GLN A 91 2.38 31.29 -6.87
C GLN A 91 2.24 30.21 -5.80
N THR A 92 2.19 28.94 -6.23
CA THR A 92 1.95 27.77 -5.38
C THR A 92 2.88 26.64 -5.75
N LEU A 93 3.16 25.77 -4.77
CA LEU A 93 3.78 24.46 -5.02
C LEU A 93 2.72 23.54 -5.67
N THR A 94 2.90 23.24 -6.95
CA THR A 94 2.05 22.32 -7.72
C THR A 94 2.78 21.01 -8.03
N PHE A 95 2.04 20.03 -8.53
CA PHE A 95 2.53 18.67 -8.75
C PHE A 95 2.18 18.20 -10.15
N VAL A 96 3.21 17.81 -10.88
CA VAL A 96 3.09 17.36 -12.26
C VAL A 96 3.28 15.85 -12.28
N GLN A 97 2.25 15.10 -12.64
CA GLN A 97 2.28 13.64 -12.64
C GLN A 97 2.54 13.08 -14.03
N ASP A 98 3.41 12.08 -14.14
CA ASP A 98 3.57 11.29 -15.35
C ASP A 98 2.39 10.32 -15.50
N ARG A 99 1.35 10.80 -16.18
CA ARG A 99 0.14 10.05 -16.56
C ARG A 99 -0.34 10.45 -17.96
N PRO A 100 -1.15 9.64 -18.63
CA PRO A 100 -1.84 10.05 -19.85
C PRO A 100 -2.63 11.34 -19.62
N SER A 101 -2.52 12.26 -20.57
CA SER A 101 -3.22 13.55 -20.58
C SER A 101 -3.45 13.98 -22.02
N ASP A 102 -4.46 14.83 -22.21
CA ASP A 102 -4.77 15.38 -23.53
C ASP A 102 -3.62 16.23 -24.05
N VAL A 103 -3.47 16.24 -25.38
CA VAL A 103 -2.49 17.11 -26.03
C VAL A 103 -2.92 18.55 -25.89
N VAL A 104 -2.02 19.39 -25.36
CA VAL A 104 -2.24 20.82 -25.19
C VAL A 104 -2.07 21.55 -26.50
N TRP A 105 -1.01 21.25 -27.25
CA TRP A 105 -0.72 21.90 -28.53
C TRP A 105 0.10 21.02 -29.48
N PRO A 106 -0.23 21.02 -30.79
CA PRO A 106 0.63 20.47 -31.84
C PRO A 106 1.61 21.52 -32.36
N TYR A 107 2.90 21.17 -32.39
CA TYR A 107 3.97 21.98 -32.95
C TYR A 107 4.44 21.43 -34.29
N THR A 108 4.65 22.34 -35.24
CA THR A 108 5.12 22.06 -36.59
C THR A 108 6.43 22.80 -36.84
N ASN A 109 7.14 22.47 -37.93
CA ASN A 109 8.35 23.22 -38.33
C ASN A 109 8.05 24.72 -38.57
N SER A 110 6.79 25.10 -38.78
CA SER A 110 6.36 26.50 -38.97
C SER A 110 6.11 27.26 -37.65
N ASP A 111 6.17 26.59 -36.50
CA ASP A 111 6.07 27.20 -35.17
C ASP A 111 7.45 27.47 -34.53
N VAL A 112 8.47 26.72 -34.96
CA VAL A 112 9.78 26.69 -34.32
C VAL A 112 10.71 27.73 -34.93
N VAL A 113 11.43 28.44 -34.05
CA VAL A 113 12.53 29.32 -34.44
C VAL A 113 13.71 28.45 -34.82
N VAL A 114 14.11 28.54 -36.08
CA VAL A 114 15.24 27.82 -36.63
C VAL A 114 16.54 28.45 -36.15
N ASP A 115 17.51 27.64 -35.76
CA ASP A 115 18.84 28.13 -35.37
C ASP A 115 19.74 28.49 -36.57
N ASP A 116 20.94 28.99 -36.28
CA ASP A 116 21.93 29.41 -37.27
C ASP A 116 22.34 28.30 -38.26
N ASN A 117 22.11 27.03 -37.93
CA ASN A 117 22.42 25.88 -38.79
C ASN A 117 21.21 25.40 -39.60
N GLY A 118 20.08 26.11 -39.54
CA GLY A 118 18.86 25.69 -40.24
C GLY A 118 18.07 24.60 -39.52
N VAL A 119 18.38 24.29 -38.25
CA VAL A 119 17.70 23.22 -37.51
C VAL A 119 16.65 23.80 -36.56
N GLY A 120 15.42 23.28 -36.63
CA GLY A 120 14.33 23.63 -35.71
C GLY A 120 14.26 22.68 -34.52
N PHE A 121 13.90 21.42 -34.76
CA PHE A 121 13.83 20.39 -33.73
C PHE A 121 15.16 19.65 -33.60
N ARG A 122 15.70 19.57 -32.39
CA ARG A 122 16.92 18.82 -32.08
C ARG A 122 16.58 17.61 -31.23
N TYR A 123 16.87 16.42 -31.74
CA TYR A 123 16.63 15.18 -31.00
C TYR A 123 17.92 14.63 -30.40
N SER A 124 17.81 14.16 -29.16
CA SER A 124 18.81 13.34 -28.51
C SER A 124 18.19 12.05 -28.00
N PHE A 125 19.01 11.03 -27.78
CA PHE A 125 18.56 9.70 -27.37
C PHE A 125 19.25 9.28 -26.08
N SER A 126 18.53 8.62 -25.19
CA SER A 126 19.13 7.98 -24.02
C SER A 126 20.16 6.94 -24.45
N ALA A 127 21.29 6.85 -23.75
CA ALA A 127 22.31 5.87 -24.09
C ALA A 127 21.81 4.45 -23.77
N LEU A 128 22.23 3.45 -24.54
CA LEU A 128 21.79 2.06 -24.34
C LEU A 128 22.15 1.53 -22.93
N LYS A 129 23.30 1.94 -22.38
CA LYS A 129 23.75 1.58 -21.03
C LYS A 129 22.83 2.08 -19.91
N ASP A 130 22.08 3.15 -20.18
CA ASP A 130 21.17 3.77 -19.21
C ASP A 130 19.76 3.16 -19.33
N ARG A 131 19.56 2.15 -20.20
CA ARG A 131 18.30 1.42 -20.38
C ARG A 131 18.41 0.07 -19.68
N HIS A 132 17.82 -0.02 -18.50
CA HIS A 132 17.71 -1.21 -17.70
C HIS A 132 16.64 -2.14 -18.27
N THR A 133 16.92 -3.44 -18.17
CA THR A 133 16.04 -4.51 -18.65
C THR A 133 15.53 -5.37 -17.50
N ALA A 134 16.06 -5.14 -16.29
CA ALA A 134 15.70 -5.81 -15.06
C ALA A 134 15.75 -4.79 -13.91
N VAL A 135 14.81 -4.90 -12.96
CA VAL A 135 14.75 -4.05 -11.76
C VAL A 135 14.45 -4.91 -10.54
N GLU A 136 15.31 -4.83 -9.53
CA GLU A 136 15.05 -5.31 -8.17
C GLU A 136 14.40 -4.19 -7.37
N VAL A 137 13.12 -4.35 -7.01
CA VAL A 137 12.33 -3.39 -6.24
C VAL A 137 12.17 -3.88 -4.81
N ASN A 138 12.77 -3.18 -3.86
CA ASN A 138 12.55 -3.45 -2.45
C ASN A 138 11.27 -2.77 -1.97
N TYR A 139 10.46 -3.48 -1.19
CA TYR A 139 9.25 -2.96 -0.57
C TYR A 139 9.07 -3.55 0.83
N THR A 140 8.27 -2.89 1.67
CA THR A 140 7.96 -3.40 3.02
C THR A 140 6.82 -4.40 2.91
N ASP A 141 7.06 -5.66 3.27
CA ASP A 141 6.10 -6.74 2.99
C ASP A 141 5.30 -7.13 4.25
N PRO A 142 3.98 -6.84 4.31
CA PRO A 142 3.14 -7.23 5.44
C PRO A 142 2.97 -8.75 5.57
N GLN A 143 3.22 -9.52 4.52
CA GLN A 143 3.18 -11.00 4.55
C GLN A 143 4.49 -11.59 5.10
N ASN A 144 5.59 -10.85 5.00
CA ASN A 144 6.90 -11.19 5.57
C ASN A 144 7.17 -10.43 6.89
N GLY A 145 6.15 -10.28 7.74
CA GLY A 145 6.29 -9.66 9.06
C GLY A 145 6.75 -8.19 9.03
N TRP A 146 6.38 -7.44 7.99
CA TRP A 146 6.80 -6.06 7.75
C TRP A 146 8.31 -5.88 7.53
N GLN A 147 9.02 -6.95 7.17
CA GLN A 147 10.40 -6.88 6.73
C GLN A 147 10.49 -6.48 5.25
N THR A 148 11.67 -6.08 4.81
CA THR A 148 11.93 -5.79 3.40
C THR A 148 11.90 -7.08 2.58
N SER A 149 11.09 -7.10 1.54
CA SER A 149 11.11 -8.11 0.47
C SER A 149 11.54 -7.47 -0.84
N THR A 150 12.14 -8.24 -1.74
CA THR A 150 12.58 -7.78 -3.06
C THR A 150 11.74 -8.43 -4.14
N GLU A 151 11.12 -7.62 -5.00
CA GLU A 151 10.46 -8.06 -6.22
C GLU A 151 11.40 -7.88 -7.41
N LEU A 152 11.66 -8.96 -8.14
CA LEU A 152 12.42 -8.91 -9.38
C LEU A 152 11.46 -8.74 -10.56
N VAL A 153 11.63 -7.66 -11.31
CA VAL A 153 10.88 -7.36 -12.54
C VAL A 153 11.84 -7.43 -13.71
N GLU A 154 11.51 -8.21 -14.73
CA GLU A 154 12.36 -8.40 -15.91
C GLU A 154 11.53 -8.25 -17.20
N ASP A 155 12.15 -7.73 -18.24
CA ASP A 155 11.60 -7.71 -19.60
C ASP A 155 12.39 -8.71 -20.47
N PRO A 156 11.85 -9.93 -20.68
CA PRO A 156 12.58 -10.99 -21.39
C PRO A 156 12.95 -10.61 -22.82
N ASP A 157 12.09 -9.88 -23.53
CA ASP A 157 12.33 -9.46 -24.91
C ASP A 157 13.48 -8.45 -24.97
N ALA A 158 13.51 -7.50 -24.04
CA ALA A 158 14.60 -6.54 -23.92
C ALA A 158 15.91 -7.22 -23.49
N ILE A 159 15.86 -8.19 -22.57
CA ILE A 159 17.03 -8.97 -22.13
C ILE A 159 17.62 -9.77 -23.30
N LEU A 160 16.77 -10.44 -24.09
CA LEU A 160 17.19 -11.19 -25.27
C LEU A 160 17.87 -10.28 -26.31
N ARG A 161 17.39 -9.04 -26.43
CA ARG A 161 17.89 -8.10 -27.44
C ARG A 161 19.12 -7.30 -27.01
N TYR A 162 19.19 -6.88 -25.76
CA TYR A 162 20.18 -5.93 -25.26
C TYR A 162 21.09 -6.50 -24.15
N GLY A 163 20.82 -7.71 -23.67
CA GLY A 163 21.45 -8.28 -22.50
C GLY A 163 20.79 -7.81 -21.20
N ARG A 164 21.14 -8.46 -20.08
CA ARG A 164 20.60 -8.13 -18.76
C ARG A 164 21.30 -6.91 -18.16
N ASN A 165 20.55 -5.84 -17.92
CA ASN A 165 20.99 -4.65 -17.21
C ASN A 165 20.10 -4.41 -15.99
N LEU A 166 20.68 -4.49 -14.78
CA LEU A 166 19.94 -4.53 -13.51
C LEU A 166 20.02 -3.19 -12.77
N LEU A 167 18.85 -2.62 -12.46
CA LEU A 167 18.70 -1.53 -11.49
C LEU A 167 18.23 -2.09 -10.13
N LYS A 168 18.68 -1.49 -9.03
CA LYS A 168 18.11 -1.72 -7.70
C LYS A 168 17.43 -0.45 -7.23
N MET A 169 16.19 -0.55 -6.77
CA MET A 169 15.43 0.60 -6.26
C MET A 169 14.60 0.23 -5.03
N ASP A 170 14.32 1.24 -4.21
CA ASP A 170 13.42 1.12 -3.06
C ASP A 170 12.07 1.78 -3.39
N ALA A 171 10.98 1.04 -3.23
CA ALA A 171 9.63 1.57 -3.36
C ALA A 171 9.16 2.11 -2.00
N PHE A 172 9.46 3.37 -1.72
CA PHE A 172 9.15 4.00 -0.45
C PHE A 172 7.63 4.01 -0.15
N GLY A 173 7.27 3.54 1.05
CA GLY A 173 5.87 3.44 1.48
C GLY A 173 5.05 2.35 0.76
N CYS A 174 5.67 1.56 -0.12
CA CYS A 174 5.00 0.48 -0.81
C CYS A 174 4.87 -0.76 0.09
N THR A 175 3.66 -1.27 0.21
CA THR A 175 3.34 -2.49 0.98
C THR A 175 2.64 -3.57 0.18
N SER A 176 2.58 -3.43 -1.14
CA SER A 176 1.99 -4.40 -2.05
C SER A 176 3.04 -4.87 -3.04
N ARG A 177 3.13 -6.20 -3.23
CA ARG A 177 3.96 -6.80 -4.27
C ARG A 177 3.54 -6.35 -5.67
N GLY A 178 2.23 -6.23 -5.92
CA GLY A 178 1.69 -5.76 -7.20
C GLY A 178 2.13 -4.32 -7.49
N GLN A 179 2.03 -3.44 -6.50
CA GLN A 179 2.52 -2.06 -6.61
C GLN A 179 4.04 -2.00 -6.82
N ALA A 180 4.83 -2.82 -6.10
CA ALA A 180 6.28 -2.91 -6.30
C ALA A 180 6.64 -3.37 -7.72
N HIS A 181 5.95 -4.39 -8.23
CA HIS A 181 6.12 -4.87 -9.60
C HIS A 181 5.77 -3.79 -10.64
N ARG A 182 4.65 -3.08 -10.45
CA ARG A 182 4.28 -1.94 -11.32
C ARG A 182 5.31 -0.81 -11.26
N ALA A 183 5.96 -0.58 -10.12
CA ALA A 183 7.01 0.43 -10.00
C ALA A 183 8.26 0.03 -10.82
N GLY A 184 8.73 -1.22 -10.71
CA GLY A 184 9.87 -1.71 -11.50
C GLY A 184 9.57 -1.74 -13.00
N LEU A 185 8.37 -2.22 -13.37
CA LEU A 185 7.95 -2.27 -14.77
C LEU A 185 7.80 -0.87 -15.38
N TRP A 186 7.37 0.13 -14.59
CA TRP A 186 7.32 1.51 -15.04
C TRP A 186 8.69 2.04 -15.44
N VAL A 187 9.74 1.75 -14.65
CA VAL A 187 11.12 2.16 -14.98
C VAL A 187 11.56 1.52 -16.29
N ILE A 188 11.45 0.19 -16.40
CA ILE A 188 11.86 -0.54 -17.62
C ILE A 188 11.11 -0.01 -18.85
N LYS A 189 9.79 0.11 -18.78
CA LYS A 189 8.99 0.56 -19.93
C LYS A 189 9.23 2.02 -20.28
N THR A 190 9.49 2.88 -19.30
CA THR A 190 9.91 4.28 -19.56
C THR A 190 11.23 4.30 -20.33
N GLU A 191 12.25 3.59 -19.83
CA GLU A 191 13.58 3.59 -20.45
C GLU A 191 13.62 2.92 -21.84
N LEU A 192 12.72 1.97 -22.11
CA LEU A 192 12.61 1.30 -23.41
C LEU A 192 11.72 2.04 -24.42
N LEU A 193 10.66 2.72 -23.98
CA LEU A 193 9.66 3.34 -24.87
C LEU A 193 9.87 4.84 -25.06
N GLU A 194 10.38 5.54 -24.05
CA GLU A 194 10.50 7.00 -23.99
C GLU A 194 11.99 7.42 -24.10
N THR A 195 12.60 7.06 -25.21
CA THR A 195 14.07 7.16 -25.40
C THR A 195 14.55 8.50 -25.92
N GLN A 196 13.64 9.35 -26.42
CA GLN A 196 14.00 10.57 -27.12
C GLN A 196 13.75 11.81 -26.26
N THR A 197 14.68 12.74 -26.30
CA THR A 197 14.46 14.13 -25.86
C THR A 197 14.48 15.03 -27.08
N VAL A 198 13.62 16.03 -27.11
CA VAL A 198 13.56 17.04 -28.15
C VAL A 198 13.74 18.43 -27.53
N ASP A 199 14.66 19.19 -28.11
CA ASP A 199 14.94 20.57 -27.78
C ASP A 199 14.57 21.45 -28.99
N PHE A 200 13.82 22.52 -28.75
CA PHE A 200 13.41 23.46 -29.79
C PHE A 200 13.08 24.82 -29.19
N THR A 201 13.10 25.86 -30.03
CA THR A 201 12.84 27.24 -29.60
C THR A 201 11.54 27.74 -30.19
N LEU A 202 10.71 28.39 -29.38
CA LEU A 202 9.44 29.00 -29.80
C LEU A 202 9.50 30.51 -29.65
N GLY A 203 8.65 31.23 -30.39
CA GLY A 203 8.29 32.60 -30.05
C GLY A 203 7.39 32.65 -28.80
N SER A 204 6.51 33.66 -28.72
CA SER A 204 5.59 33.84 -27.58
C SER A 204 4.65 32.67 -27.28
N GLN A 205 4.56 31.68 -28.19
CA GLN A 205 3.81 30.44 -27.99
C GLN A 205 4.35 29.58 -26.84
N GLY A 206 5.62 29.75 -26.45
CA GLY A 206 6.19 29.07 -25.29
C GLY A 206 5.47 29.36 -23.97
N LEU A 207 4.83 30.54 -23.83
CA LEU A 207 4.04 30.92 -22.65
C LEU A 207 2.76 30.10 -22.46
N ARG A 208 2.38 29.29 -23.45
CA ARG A 208 1.19 28.43 -23.36
C ARG A 208 1.41 27.21 -22.48
N HIS A 209 2.65 26.89 -22.18
CA HIS A 209 3.00 25.63 -21.55
C HIS A 209 3.41 25.80 -20.10
N THR A 210 3.17 24.72 -19.36
CA THR A 210 3.78 24.45 -18.08
C THR A 210 4.52 23.11 -18.14
N PRO A 211 5.57 22.90 -17.33
CA PRO A 211 6.17 21.58 -17.19
C PRO A 211 5.09 20.53 -16.92
N GLY A 212 5.13 19.40 -17.64
CA GLY A 212 4.12 18.35 -17.57
C GLY A 212 3.18 18.26 -18.75
N ASP A 213 2.98 19.35 -19.49
CA ASP A 213 2.08 19.38 -20.62
C ASP A 213 2.50 18.39 -21.71
N ILE A 214 1.52 17.68 -22.27
CA ILE A 214 1.74 16.83 -23.45
C ILE A 214 1.59 17.69 -24.70
N ILE A 215 2.65 17.70 -25.51
CA ILE A 215 2.70 18.34 -26.81
C ILE A 215 2.83 17.29 -27.91
N GLU A 216 2.28 17.59 -29.07
CA GLU A 216 2.45 16.78 -30.27
C GLU A 216 3.47 17.46 -31.19
N ILE A 217 4.36 16.68 -31.79
CA ILE A 217 5.35 17.20 -32.73
C ILE A 217 5.09 16.61 -34.12
N CYS A 218 4.69 17.49 -35.04
CA CYS A 218 4.51 17.25 -36.46
C CYS A 218 5.74 17.77 -37.22
N ASP A 219 6.85 17.06 -37.04
CA ASP A 219 8.13 17.40 -37.65
C ASP A 219 8.29 16.73 -39.02
N ASN A 220 8.28 17.54 -40.06
CA ASN A 220 8.37 17.11 -41.45
C ASN A 220 9.73 16.49 -41.79
N ASP A 221 10.81 17.03 -41.21
CA ASP A 221 12.18 16.59 -41.49
C ASP A 221 12.40 15.19 -40.90
N TYR A 222 11.90 14.97 -39.68
CA TYR A 222 11.93 13.65 -39.04
C TYR A 222 10.98 12.65 -39.73
N ALA A 223 9.78 13.08 -40.12
CA ALA A 223 8.80 12.20 -40.75
C ALA A 223 9.18 11.81 -42.19
N GLY A 224 10.07 12.58 -42.84
CA GLY A 224 10.41 12.42 -44.25
C GLY A 224 9.24 12.74 -45.20
N THR A 225 8.20 13.42 -44.68
CA THR A 225 6.99 13.82 -45.42
C THR A 225 6.33 15.02 -44.74
N LEU A 226 5.46 15.73 -45.47
CA LEU A 226 4.82 16.95 -45.00
C LEU A 226 3.61 16.61 -44.13
N THR A 227 3.81 16.66 -42.81
CA THR A 227 2.86 16.27 -41.76
C THR A 227 2.27 17.43 -40.98
N GLY A 228 2.78 18.66 -41.11
CA GLY A 228 2.19 19.80 -40.42
C GLY A 228 2.59 21.14 -41.02
N GLY A 229 1.76 22.17 -40.79
CA GLY A 229 1.95 23.51 -41.34
C GLY A 229 0.86 24.51 -40.95
N ARG A 230 0.59 25.48 -41.85
CA ARG A 230 -0.42 26.53 -41.70
C ARG A 230 -1.56 26.42 -42.69
N ILE A 231 -2.77 26.82 -42.27
CA ILE A 231 -3.94 26.91 -43.15
C ILE A 231 -3.88 28.23 -43.92
N LEU A 232 -3.92 28.21 -45.25
CA LEU A 232 -3.93 29.44 -46.05
C LEU A 232 -5.33 30.01 -46.26
N SER A 233 -6.31 29.14 -46.53
CA SER A 233 -7.71 29.54 -46.72
C SER A 233 -8.68 28.45 -46.32
N ILE A 234 -9.90 28.87 -45.98
CA ILE A 234 -10.98 27.98 -45.51
C ILE A 234 -12.21 28.25 -46.37
N ASP A 235 -12.71 27.21 -47.04
CA ASP A 235 -14.03 27.22 -47.67
C ASP A 235 -15.00 26.48 -46.75
N ALA A 236 -15.83 27.27 -46.05
CA ALA A 236 -16.79 26.75 -45.10
C ALA A 236 -17.94 25.95 -45.76
N ALA A 237 -18.30 26.27 -47.01
CA ALA A 237 -19.43 25.63 -47.68
C ALA A 237 -19.08 24.19 -48.10
N SER A 238 -17.88 23.99 -48.64
CA SER A 238 -17.38 22.67 -49.03
C SER A 238 -16.66 21.92 -47.90
N ARG A 239 -16.31 22.61 -46.80
CA ARG A 239 -15.42 22.14 -45.73
C ARG A 239 -14.02 21.81 -46.25
N THR A 240 -13.54 22.61 -47.20
CA THR A 240 -12.21 22.46 -47.79
C THR A 240 -11.22 23.42 -47.16
N LEU A 241 -10.07 22.90 -46.77
CA LEU A 241 -8.92 23.65 -46.27
C LEU A 241 -7.84 23.67 -47.35
N THR A 242 -7.33 24.85 -47.66
CA THR A 242 -6.10 25.01 -48.45
C THR A 242 -4.93 25.11 -47.50
N LEU A 243 -3.98 24.19 -47.63
CA LEU A 243 -2.78 24.10 -46.81
C LEU A 243 -1.66 24.95 -47.42
N ASP A 244 -0.67 25.29 -46.62
CA ASP A 244 0.50 26.05 -47.06
C ASP A 244 1.52 25.23 -47.86
N ARG A 245 1.24 23.94 -48.07
CA ARG A 245 2.09 22.99 -48.80
C ARG A 245 1.25 21.80 -49.29
N GLU A 246 1.81 21.08 -50.25
CA GLU A 246 1.22 19.85 -50.73
C GLU A 246 1.39 18.72 -49.71
N VAL A 247 0.39 17.84 -49.57
CA VAL A 247 0.43 16.70 -48.66
C VAL A 247 0.15 15.41 -49.41
N THR A 248 0.70 14.30 -48.93
CA THR A 248 0.45 12.97 -49.48
C THR A 248 -0.36 12.17 -48.48
N LEU A 249 -1.54 11.70 -48.88
CA LEU A 249 -2.39 10.83 -48.08
C LEU A 249 -2.26 9.37 -48.56
N PRO A 250 -2.31 8.39 -47.66
CA PRO A 250 -2.27 6.98 -48.04
C PRO A 250 -3.54 6.57 -48.82
N GLU A 251 -3.39 5.67 -49.79
CA GLU A 251 -4.51 5.12 -50.59
C GLU A 251 -5.50 4.28 -49.75
N ALA A 252 -5.03 3.74 -48.63
CA ALA A 252 -5.82 2.92 -47.73
C ALA A 252 -5.60 3.31 -46.25
N GLY A 253 -6.67 3.20 -45.46
CA GLY A 253 -6.69 3.56 -44.04
C GLY A 253 -7.28 4.95 -43.78
N THR A 254 -7.65 5.20 -42.52
CA THR A 254 -8.24 6.48 -42.10
C THR A 254 -7.15 7.54 -41.98
N SER A 255 -7.31 8.66 -42.68
CA SER A 255 -6.47 9.85 -42.53
C SER A 255 -7.22 10.91 -41.74
N THR A 256 -6.57 11.49 -40.75
CA THR A 256 -7.16 12.55 -39.91
C THR A 256 -6.24 13.77 -39.87
N VAL A 257 -6.82 14.93 -39.62
CA VAL A 257 -6.08 16.18 -39.40
C VAL A 257 -6.45 16.77 -38.04
N ASN A 258 -5.44 17.19 -37.29
CA ASN A 258 -5.59 17.97 -36.08
C ASN A 258 -5.64 19.46 -36.45
N LEU A 259 -6.68 20.15 -36.03
CA LEU A 259 -6.92 21.57 -36.25
C LEU A 259 -7.10 22.29 -34.91
N ILE A 260 -6.81 23.58 -34.86
CA ILE A 260 -7.04 24.39 -33.66
C ILE A 260 -8.42 25.07 -33.76
N ASN A 261 -9.26 24.87 -32.74
CA ASN A 261 -10.54 25.55 -32.62
C ASN A 261 -10.41 26.97 -32.02
N GLY A 262 -11.50 27.73 -31.99
CA GLY A 262 -11.52 29.11 -31.47
C GLY A 262 -11.22 29.23 -29.97
N ARG A 263 -11.15 28.11 -29.23
CA ARG A 263 -10.74 28.07 -27.82
C ARG A 263 -9.26 27.71 -27.65
N GLY A 264 -8.51 27.58 -28.73
CA GLY A 264 -7.09 27.21 -28.70
C GLY A 264 -6.85 25.75 -28.35
N LYS A 265 -7.83 24.85 -28.58
CA LYS A 265 -7.67 23.40 -28.34
C LYS A 265 -7.51 22.64 -29.65
N PRO A 266 -6.63 21.62 -29.70
CA PRO A 266 -6.56 20.71 -30.84
C PRO A 266 -7.82 19.85 -30.94
N VAL A 267 -8.37 19.75 -32.14
CA VAL A 267 -9.53 18.93 -32.49
C VAL A 267 -9.14 18.05 -33.67
N ARG A 268 -9.28 16.75 -33.52
CA ARG A 268 -9.05 15.77 -34.58
C ARG A 268 -10.30 15.62 -35.43
N VAL A 269 -10.16 15.72 -36.75
CA VAL A 269 -11.25 15.53 -37.72
C VAL A 269 -10.82 14.61 -38.85
N ASP A 270 -11.75 13.84 -39.38
CA ASP A 270 -11.49 12.92 -40.49
C ASP A 270 -11.34 13.67 -41.81
N ILE A 271 -10.42 13.22 -42.65
CA ILE A 271 -10.27 13.71 -44.02
C ILE A 271 -11.17 12.86 -44.91
N THR A 272 -12.14 13.50 -45.57
CA THR A 272 -13.14 12.83 -46.42
C THR A 272 -12.76 12.85 -47.90
N ALA A 273 -11.96 13.81 -48.34
CA ALA A 273 -11.45 13.88 -49.70
C ALA A 273 -10.13 14.68 -49.80
N HIS A 274 -9.37 14.45 -50.86
CA HIS A 274 -8.12 15.15 -51.21
C HIS A 274 -8.24 15.73 -52.62
N PRO A 275 -9.01 16.83 -52.80
CA PRO A 275 -9.35 17.35 -54.13
C PRO A 275 -8.17 17.93 -54.92
N ALA A 276 -7.08 18.32 -54.26
CA ALA A 276 -5.84 18.79 -54.88
C ALA A 276 -4.66 18.51 -53.94
N PRO A 277 -3.40 18.50 -54.42
CA PRO A 277 -2.23 18.21 -53.60
C PRO A 277 -2.15 19.06 -52.32
N ASP A 278 -2.55 20.33 -52.38
CA ASP A 278 -2.55 21.31 -51.29
C ASP A 278 -3.92 21.48 -50.59
N ARG A 279 -4.94 20.69 -50.95
CA ARG A 279 -6.31 20.87 -50.44
C ARG A 279 -6.89 19.60 -49.87
N ILE A 280 -7.39 19.68 -48.64
CA ILE A 280 -8.09 18.58 -47.97
C ILE A 280 -9.53 18.98 -47.67
N GLN A 281 -10.44 18.03 -47.75
CA GLN A 281 -11.83 18.19 -47.30
C GLN A 281 -12.03 17.42 -46.00
N VAL A 282 -12.63 18.06 -45.00
CA VAL A 282 -12.81 17.48 -43.66
C VAL A 282 -14.28 17.15 -43.37
N SER A 283 -14.49 16.16 -42.50
CA SER A 283 -15.84 15.72 -42.11
C SER A 283 -16.61 16.83 -41.37
N VAL A 284 -15.92 17.62 -40.55
CA VAL A 284 -16.48 18.77 -39.84
C VAL A 284 -15.42 19.87 -39.73
N LEU A 285 -15.83 21.12 -39.89
CA LEU A 285 -14.98 22.27 -39.57
C LEU A 285 -15.18 22.63 -38.09
N PRO A 286 -14.14 22.54 -37.24
CA PRO A 286 -14.26 22.93 -35.84
C PRO A 286 -14.60 24.41 -35.70
N ASP A 287 -15.46 24.75 -34.73
CA ASP A 287 -15.84 26.14 -34.47
C ASP A 287 -14.62 27.02 -34.18
N GLY A 288 -14.49 28.13 -34.91
CA GLY A 288 -13.41 29.10 -34.75
C GLY A 288 -12.05 28.67 -35.30
N VAL A 289 -12.01 27.64 -36.16
CA VAL A 289 -10.84 27.39 -37.02
C VAL A 289 -10.54 28.64 -37.86
N ALA A 290 -9.26 29.01 -37.96
CA ALA A 290 -8.83 30.26 -38.58
C ALA A 290 -7.72 30.06 -39.60
N THR A 291 -7.63 31.00 -40.56
CA THR A 291 -6.46 31.10 -41.44
C THR A 291 -5.20 31.36 -40.61
N TYR A 292 -4.06 30.88 -41.11
CA TYR A 292 -2.79 30.78 -40.41
C TYR A 292 -2.82 29.95 -39.12
N GLY A 293 -3.91 29.22 -38.86
CA GLY A 293 -3.97 28.20 -37.81
C GLY A 293 -3.04 27.03 -38.09
N VAL A 294 -2.60 26.34 -37.02
CA VAL A 294 -1.84 25.09 -37.13
C VAL A 294 -2.74 24.00 -37.70
N TRP A 295 -2.18 23.19 -38.61
CA TRP A 295 -2.69 21.87 -38.91
C TRP A 295 -1.58 20.82 -38.76
N GLY A 296 -1.97 19.60 -38.38
CA GLY A 296 -1.08 18.44 -38.30
C GLY A 296 -1.80 17.17 -38.75
N LEU A 297 -1.21 16.41 -39.67
CA LEU A 297 -1.74 15.14 -40.15
C LEU A 297 -1.45 14.02 -39.15
N SER A 298 -2.46 13.17 -38.97
CA SER A 298 -2.37 11.90 -38.27
C SER A 298 -2.74 10.80 -39.28
N LEU A 299 -1.72 10.13 -39.81
CA LEU A 299 -1.84 9.09 -40.83
C LEU A 299 -1.68 7.70 -40.20
N SER A 300 -2.32 6.67 -40.76
CA SER A 300 -2.15 5.28 -40.33
C SER A 300 -0.71 4.77 -40.45
N SER A 301 0.03 5.28 -41.44
CA SER A 301 1.44 4.95 -41.70
C SER A 301 2.42 5.70 -40.81
N LEU A 302 1.98 6.72 -40.07
CA LEU A 302 2.84 7.55 -39.24
C LEU A 302 2.41 7.46 -37.78
N ARG A 303 3.35 7.07 -36.93
CA ARG A 303 3.11 7.08 -35.50
C ARG A 303 3.07 8.53 -35.01
N ARG A 304 2.00 8.88 -34.30
CA ARG A 304 1.90 10.13 -33.56
C ARG A 304 3.08 10.27 -32.60
N ARG A 305 3.74 11.44 -32.61
CA ARG A 305 4.88 11.71 -31.73
C ARG A 305 4.45 12.69 -30.64
N LEU A 306 4.31 12.15 -29.43
CA LEU A 306 3.96 12.90 -28.24
C LEU A 306 5.21 13.10 -27.40
N PHE A 307 5.31 14.28 -26.78
CA PHE A 307 6.37 14.62 -25.86
C PHE A 307 5.77 15.32 -24.65
N ARG A 308 6.31 15.04 -23.47
CA ARG A 308 6.01 15.74 -22.22
C ARG A 308 7.02 16.86 -22.02
N CYS A 309 6.54 18.09 -21.88
CA CYS A 309 7.40 19.23 -21.56
C CYS A 309 8.04 19.04 -20.18
N VAL A 310 9.35 19.19 -20.09
CA VAL A 310 10.10 19.06 -18.83
C VAL A 310 10.68 20.40 -18.39
N SER A 311 11.04 21.25 -19.35
CA SER A 311 11.63 22.57 -19.08
C SER A 311 11.15 23.59 -20.09
N ILE A 312 10.93 24.81 -19.59
CA ILE A 312 10.60 26.01 -20.36
C ILE A 312 11.52 27.10 -19.83
N ARG A 313 12.33 27.69 -20.71
CA ARG A 313 13.24 28.76 -20.36
C ARG A 313 13.04 29.94 -21.29
N GLU A 314 12.76 31.11 -20.72
CA GLU A 314 12.74 32.37 -21.45
C GLU A 314 14.17 32.82 -21.79
N ASN A 315 14.38 33.19 -23.04
CA ASN A 315 15.62 33.77 -23.54
C ASN A 315 15.54 35.30 -23.52
N THR A 316 16.70 35.96 -23.60
CA THR A 316 16.78 37.44 -23.55
C THR A 316 16.14 38.16 -24.73
N ASP A 317 15.88 37.45 -25.83
CA ASP A 317 15.26 37.97 -27.05
C ASP A 317 13.74 37.76 -27.10
N GLY A 318 13.13 37.26 -26.01
CA GLY A 318 11.69 36.98 -25.94
C GLY A 318 11.27 35.65 -26.59
N THR A 319 12.22 34.81 -26.98
CA THR A 319 11.97 33.42 -27.37
C THR A 319 11.99 32.49 -26.15
N PHE A 320 11.46 31.28 -26.32
CA PHE A 320 11.34 30.28 -25.26
C PHE A 320 11.99 28.98 -25.71
N ALA A 321 13.02 28.54 -25.00
CA ALA A 321 13.62 27.23 -25.18
C ALA A 321 12.76 26.18 -24.46
N ILE A 322 12.33 25.16 -25.20
CA ILE A 322 11.52 24.05 -24.72
C ILE A 322 12.36 22.77 -24.79
N THR A 323 12.41 22.04 -23.67
CA THR A 323 12.93 20.68 -23.61
C THR A 323 11.78 19.75 -23.25
N ALA A 324 11.56 18.72 -24.07
CA ALA A 324 10.50 17.75 -23.86
C ALA A 324 11.01 16.31 -24.06
N VAL A 325 10.48 15.37 -23.29
CA VAL A 325 10.85 13.94 -23.37
C VAL A 325 9.70 13.18 -24.01
N GLN A 326 10.03 12.18 -24.82
CA GLN A 326 9.05 11.35 -25.51
C GLN A 326 8.01 10.81 -24.52
N HIS A 327 6.74 10.83 -24.92
CA HIS A 327 5.63 10.32 -24.12
C HIS A 327 4.91 9.22 -24.88
N VAL A 328 4.74 8.06 -24.24
CA VAL A 328 4.01 6.91 -24.79
C VAL A 328 2.82 6.62 -23.87
N PRO A 329 1.59 7.09 -24.21
CA PRO A 329 0.45 6.95 -23.31
C PRO A 329 0.06 5.49 -23.07
N GLU A 330 0.34 4.58 -24.01
CA GLU A 330 0.07 3.14 -23.87
C GLU A 330 0.93 2.48 -22.78
N LYS A 331 2.04 3.11 -22.36
CA LYS A 331 2.93 2.66 -21.29
C LYS A 331 2.16 2.32 -20.01
N GLU A 332 1.19 3.17 -19.64
CA GLU A 332 0.42 2.99 -18.42
C GLU A 332 -0.39 1.69 -18.43
N ALA A 333 -1.11 1.42 -19.52
CA ALA A 333 -1.90 0.20 -19.64
C ALA A 333 -1.00 -1.05 -19.63
N ILE A 334 0.20 -0.99 -20.23
CA ILE A 334 1.18 -2.07 -20.19
C ILE A 334 1.63 -2.34 -18.74
N VAL A 335 1.87 -1.28 -17.97
CA VAL A 335 2.33 -1.40 -16.58
C VAL A 335 1.21 -1.88 -15.65
N ASP A 336 0.02 -1.29 -15.74
CA ASP A 336 -1.12 -1.62 -14.88
C ASP A 336 -1.55 -3.09 -15.05
N ASN A 337 -1.45 -3.64 -16.27
CA ASN A 337 -1.79 -5.04 -16.57
C ASN A 337 -0.58 -5.98 -16.58
N GLY A 338 0.62 -5.49 -16.28
CA GLY A 338 1.86 -6.24 -16.43
C GLY A 338 2.17 -7.21 -15.30
N ALA A 339 1.50 -7.09 -14.16
CA ALA A 339 1.67 -8.01 -13.04
C ALA A 339 0.86 -9.29 -13.27
N ARG A 340 1.56 -10.42 -13.35
CA ARG A 340 0.94 -11.75 -13.29
C ARG A 340 1.79 -12.62 -12.39
N PHE A 341 1.30 -12.85 -11.19
CA PHE A 341 1.90 -13.78 -10.26
C PHE A 341 1.20 -15.11 -10.41
N GLU A 342 1.98 -16.19 -10.45
CA GLU A 342 1.37 -17.47 -10.13
C GLU A 342 0.85 -17.35 -8.70
N PRO A 343 -0.43 -17.64 -8.44
CA PRO A 343 -0.86 -17.87 -7.07
C PRO A 343 0.11 -18.90 -6.54
N MET A 344 0.83 -18.57 -5.47
CA MET A 344 1.89 -19.45 -4.97
C MET A 344 1.31 -20.85 -4.95
N SER A 345 1.86 -21.73 -5.79
CA SER A 345 1.65 -23.15 -5.63
C SER A 345 2.00 -23.40 -4.17
N GLY A 346 1.11 -24.08 -3.45
CA GLY A 346 1.23 -24.29 -2.00
C GLY A 346 2.44 -25.16 -1.60
N SER A 347 3.54 -25.09 -2.34
CA SER A 347 4.74 -25.91 -2.21
C SER A 347 6.03 -25.13 -1.95
N LEU A 348 6.04 -23.79 -1.86
CA LEU A 348 7.26 -23.05 -1.44
C LEU A 348 7.08 -21.96 -0.37
N ASN A 349 5.86 -21.74 0.11
CA ASN A 349 5.62 -21.27 1.47
C ASN A 349 4.51 -22.16 2.04
N SER A 350 4.90 -23.35 2.50
CA SER A 350 4.13 -23.96 3.57
C SER A 350 4.09 -22.90 4.67
N VAL A 351 2.95 -22.25 4.86
CA VAL A 351 2.68 -21.45 6.06
C VAL A 351 2.52 -22.48 7.16
N ILE A 352 3.62 -23.17 7.48
CA ILE A 352 3.71 -24.12 8.58
C ILE A 352 3.20 -23.32 9.77
N PRO A 353 2.05 -23.69 10.34
CA PRO A 353 1.52 -22.95 11.47
C PRO A 353 2.62 -22.89 12.53
N PRO A 354 2.91 -21.70 13.09
CA PRO A 354 4.08 -21.53 13.94
C PRO A 354 4.03 -22.50 15.11
N ALA A 355 5.19 -23.03 15.49
CA ALA A 355 5.28 -23.88 16.67
C ALA A 355 4.83 -23.10 17.90
N VAL A 356 3.94 -23.69 18.70
CA VAL A 356 3.58 -23.17 20.02
C VAL A 356 4.69 -23.55 20.99
N GLN A 357 5.30 -22.56 21.65
CA GLN A 357 6.40 -22.73 22.59
C GLN A 357 6.04 -22.14 23.95
N HIS A 358 6.76 -22.59 25.00
CA HIS A 358 6.58 -22.13 26.38
C HIS A 358 5.12 -22.15 26.88
N LEU A 359 4.34 -23.14 26.43
CA LEU A 359 2.96 -23.32 26.88
C LEU A 359 2.95 -23.59 28.39
N THR A 360 2.43 -22.64 29.15
CA THR A 360 2.33 -22.67 30.60
C THR A 360 0.89 -22.41 31.04
N VAL A 361 0.50 -22.99 32.18
CA VAL A 361 -0.81 -22.79 32.79
C VAL A 361 -0.61 -22.42 34.26
N GLU A 362 -1.13 -21.27 34.65
CA GLU A 362 -1.17 -20.82 36.05
C GLU A 362 -2.58 -21.04 36.61
N VAL A 363 -2.67 -21.76 37.72
CA VAL A 363 -3.93 -22.01 38.41
C VAL A 363 -4.05 -21.04 39.59
N SER A 364 -5.20 -20.39 39.70
CA SER A 364 -5.54 -19.53 40.84
C SER A 364 -6.97 -19.80 41.30
N ALA A 365 -7.27 -19.52 42.55
CA ALA A 365 -8.63 -19.56 43.10
C ALA A 365 -9.10 -18.12 43.37
N SER A 366 -10.28 -17.77 42.87
CA SER A 366 -10.95 -16.48 43.18
C SER A 366 -12.46 -16.70 43.27
N ASP A 367 -13.11 -16.13 44.28
CA ASP A 367 -14.57 -16.15 44.43
C ASP A 367 -15.20 -17.56 44.36
N GLY A 368 -14.56 -18.56 44.98
CA GLY A 368 -15.06 -19.94 45.04
C GLY A 368 -14.95 -20.72 43.72
N GLN A 369 -14.25 -20.18 42.71
CA GLN A 369 -13.97 -20.87 41.45
C GLN A 369 -12.46 -20.95 41.18
N TYR A 370 -12.04 -22.07 40.59
CA TYR A 370 -10.69 -22.20 40.07
C TYR A 370 -10.61 -21.63 38.65
N LEU A 371 -9.57 -20.85 38.44
CA LEU A 371 -9.18 -20.24 37.18
C LEU A 371 -7.88 -20.89 36.70
N ALA A 372 -7.81 -21.16 35.40
CA ALA A 372 -6.57 -21.57 34.75
C ALA A 372 -6.25 -20.59 33.63
N LEU A 373 -5.17 -19.84 33.77
CA LEU A 373 -4.67 -18.91 32.76
C LEU A 373 -3.57 -19.60 31.95
N ALA A 374 -3.86 -19.89 30.69
CA ALA A 374 -2.89 -20.45 29.75
C ALA A 374 -2.17 -19.33 28.99
N LYS A 375 -0.85 -19.42 28.88
CA LYS A 375 0.01 -18.51 28.09
C LYS A 375 1.00 -19.31 27.25
N TRP A 376 1.32 -18.81 26.07
CA TRP A 376 2.30 -19.42 25.18
C TRP A 376 2.95 -18.37 24.28
N ASP A 377 4.05 -18.75 23.63
CA ASP A 377 4.75 -17.93 22.66
C ASP A 377 4.77 -18.60 21.28
N THR A 378 5.01 -17.80 20.24
CA THR A 378 5.33 -18.29 18.91
C THR A 378 6.61 -17.62 18.40
N PRO A 379 7.58 -18.39 17.86
CA PRO A 379 8.87 -17.84 17.42
C PRO A 379 8.76 -16.94 16.18
N ARG A 380 7.61 -16.94 15.49
CA ARG A 380 7.31 -16.07 14.34
C ARG A 380 5.87 -15.58 14.43
N VAL A 381 5.68 -14.27 14.20
CA VAL A 381 4.33 -13.68 14.07
C VAL A 381 3.88 -13.87 12.62
N VAL A 382 2.87 -14.73 12.42
CA VAL A 382 2.29 -15.01 11.10
C VAL A 382 0.86 -14.46 11.06
N LYS A 383 0.55 -13.64 10.05
CA LYS A 383 -0.75 -13.00 9.91
C LYS A 383 -1.86 -14.03 9.68
N GLY A 384 -2.99 -13.86 10.37
CA GLY A 384 -4.16 -14.73 10.22
C GLY A 384 -4.06 -16.06 10.97
N VAL A 385 -3.03 -16.25 11.81
CA VAL A 385 -2.97 -17.40 12.71
C VAL A 385 -3.98 -17.25 13.85
N ARG A 386 -4.71 -18.32 14.12
CA ARG A 386 -5.54 -18.50 15.31
C ARG A 386 -5.05 -19.71 16.08
N PHE A 387 -5.32 -19.78 17.37
CA PHE A 387 -4.97 -20.91 18.22
C PHE A 387 -6.22 -21.68 18.58
N SER A 388 -6.22 -22.99 18.31
CA SER A 388 -7.24 -23.91 18.81
C SER A 388 -6.73 -24.55 20.11
N LEU A 389 -7.53 -24.38 21.15
CA LEU A 389 -7.30 -24.93 22.48
C LEU A 389 -8.28 -26.06 22.71
N ARG A 390 -7.76 -27.19 23.21
CA ARG A 390 -8.54 -28.34 23.63
C ARG A 390 -8.15 -28.70 25.06
N LEU A 391 -9.09 -28.56 25.98
CA LEU A 391 -8.91 -28.92 27.38
C LEU A 391 -9.63 -30.24 27.67
N THR A 392 -8.89 -31.24 28.15
CA THR A 392 -9.43 -32.55 28.53
C THR A 392 -9.15 -32.86 30.00
N SER A 393 -10.10 -33.48 30.69
CA SER A 393 -9.96 -33.95 32.07
C SER A 393 -9.65 -35.45 32.10
N GLY A 394 -8.81 -35.88 33.03
CA GLY A 394 -8.41 -37.28 33.19
C GLY A 394 -7.26 -37.70 32.27
N ASN A 395 -6.73 -38.90 32.48
CA ASN A 395 -5.53 -39.41 31.80
C ASN A 395 -5.85 -40.62 30.90
N GLY A 396 -5.14 -40.72 29.77
CA GLY A 396 -5.21 -41.87 28.86
C GLY A 396 -6.59 -42.06 28.22
N GLU A 397 -7.07 -43.31 28.21
CA GLU A 397 -8.34 -43.72 27.60
C GLU A 397 -9.59 -43.16 28.31
N ASN A 398 -9.44 -42.70 29.56
CA ASN A 398 -10.52 -42.08 30.34
C ASN A 398 -10.58 -40.55 30.17
N SER A 399 -9.84 -39.99 29.20
CA SER A 399 -9.83 -38.55 28.94
C SER A 399 -11.17 -38.08 28.37
N ARG A 400 -11.79 -37.10 29.03
CA ARG A 400 -13.04 -36.46 28.58
C ARG A 400 -12.77 -35.03 28.15
N LEU A 401 -13.33 -34.61 27.02
CA LEU A 401 -13.31 -33.22 26.60
C LEU A 401 -14.10 -32.35 27.59
N VAL A 402 -13.44 -31.34 28.15
CA VAL A 402 -14.05 -30.35 29.05
C VAL A 402 -14.54 -29.17 28.21
N THR A 403 -13.65 -28.59 27.41
CA THR A 403 -13.98 -27.46 26.53
C THR A 403 -12.99 -27.34 25.37
N SER A 404 -13.40 -26.63 24.33
CA SER A 404 -12.54 -26.16 23.25
C SER A 404 -12.76 -24.67 23.00
N ALA A 405 -11.70 -23.97 22.61
CA ALA A 405 -11.75 -22.54 22.31
C ALA A 405 -10.88 -22.23 21.08
N ILE A 406 -11.23 -21.15 20.38
CA ILE A 406 -10.39 -20.58 19.33
C ILE A 406 -10.14 -19.12 19.68
N THR A 407 -8.87 -18.72 19.75
CA THR A 407 -8.46 -17.34 20.04
C THR A 407 -7.43 -16.84 19.04
N ALA A 408 -7.35 -15.53 18.86
CA ALA A 408 -6.27 -14.88 18.12
C ALA A 408 -5.12 -14.45 19.05
N ASP A 409 -5.37 -14.38 20.36
CA ASP A 409 -4.41 -13.98 21.38
C ASP A 409 -3.49 -15.16 21.76
N THR A 410 -2.34 -14.85 22.36
CA THR A 410 -1.38 -15.85 22.88
C THR A 410 -1.64 -16.23 24.35
N GLU A 411 -2.83 -15.90 24.84
CA GLU A 411 -3.31 -16.27 26.17
C GLU A 411 -4.80 -16.62 26.15
N HIS A 412 -5.23 -17.48 27.08
CA HIS A 412 -6.63 -17.82 27.25
C HIS A 412 -6.95 -18.20 28.69
N ARG A 413 -8.10 -17.75 29.19
CA ARG A 413 -8.55 -17.99 30.56
C ARG A 413 -9.70 -19.00 30.59
N PHE A 414 -9.49 -20.10 31.30
CA PHE A 414 -10.53 -21.06 31.66
C PHE A 414 -11.05 -20.75 33.07
N SER A 415 -12.36 -20.88 33.27
CA SER A 415 -13.03 -20.63 34.56
C SER A 415 -14.01 -21.76 34.88
N GLY A 416 -14.38 -21.89 36.16
CA GLY A 416 -15.34 -22.90 36.62
C GLY A 416 -14.84 -24.34 36.48
N LEU A 417 -13.53 -24.56 36.56
CA LEU A 417 -12.95 -25.90 36.44
C LEU A 417 -13.08 -26.67 37.77
N PRO A 418 -13.67 -27.88 37.78
CA PRO A 418 -13.69 -28.75 38.96
C PRO A 418 -12.29 -29.19 39.41
N LEU A 419 -12.20 -29.80 40.60
CA LEU A 419 -10.99 -30.50 41.04
C LEU A 419 -10.69 -31.67 40.09
N GLY A 420 -9.43 -31.83 39.70
CA GLY A 420 -9.02 -32.88 38.77
C GLY A 420 -7.69 -32.62 38.08
N GLU A 421 -7.28 -33.60 37.27
CA GLU A 421 -6.13 -33.48 36.37
C GLU A 421 -6.60 -33.10 34.97
N TYR A 422 -5.90 -32.14 34.37
CA TYR A 422 -6.22 -31.56 33.09
C TYR A 422 -5.03 -31.63 32.14
N THR A 423 -5.33 -31.90 30.88
CA THR A 423 -4.39 -31.79 29.76
C THR A 423 -4.89 -30.70 28.82
N LEU A 424 -4.05 -29.68 28.60
CA LEU A 424 -4.31 -28.62 27.63
C LEU A 424 -3.46 -28.88 26.39
N THR A 425 -4.11 -28.96 25.24
CA THR A 425 -3.45 -29.01 23.93
C THR A 425 -3.76 -27.72 23.16
N VAL A 426 -2.71 -27.07 22.65
CA VAL A 426 -2.81 -25.85 21.84
C VAL A 426 -2.21 -26.11 20.46
N ARG A 427 -2.92 -25.72 19.40
CA ARG A 427 -2.47 -25.80 18.01
C ARG A 427 -2.62 -24.46 17.31
N ALA A 428 -1.58 -24.02 16.60
CA ALA A 428 -1.71 -22.92 15.66
C ALA A 428 -2.50 -23.37 14.42
N ILE A 429 -3.37 -22.51 13.91
CA ILE A 429 -4.20 -22.68 12.72
C ILE A 429 -3.89 -21.53 11.79
N ASN A 430 -3.45 -21.80 10.56
CA ASN A 430 -3.21 -20.75 9.57
C ASN A 430 -4.50 -20.30 8.87
N SER A 431 -4.42 -19.29 8.01
CA SER A 431 -5.55 -18.75 7.24
C SER A 431 -6.22 -19.75 6.28
N TYR A 432 -5.54 -20.87 5.99
CA TYR A 432 -6.03 -21.97 5.14
C TYR A 432 -6.64 -23.12 5.96
N GLY A 433 -6.72 -22.99 7.29
CA GLY A 433 -7.25 -24.02 8.18
C GLY A 433 -6.30 -25.17 8.50
N GLN A 434 -5.04 -25.12 8.05
CA GLN A 434 -4.04 -26.12 8.41
C GLN A 434 -3.62 -25.95 9.87
N GLN A 435 -3.49 -27.07 10.58
CA GLN A 435 -3.10 -27.11 11.99
C GLN A 435 -1.62 -27.47 12.12
N GLY A 436 -0.91 -26.76 12.99
CA GLY A 436 0.48 -27.06 13.34
C GLY A 436 0.61 -28.18 14.36
N GLU A 437 1.86 -28.48 14.70
CA GLU A 437 2.18 -29.44 15.76
C GLU A 437 1.54 -29.02 17.10
N PRO A 438 0.92 -29.96 17.84
CA PRO A 438 0.35 -29.67 19.13
C PRO A 438 1.42 -29.44 20.19
N ALA A 439 1.31 -28.32 20.91
CA ALA A 439 1.93 -28.19 22.22
C ALA A 439 0.95 -28.67 23.28
N THR A 440 1.42 -29.54 24.18
CA THR A 440 0.60 -30.09 25.26
C THR A 440 1.26 -29.82 26.60
N THR A 441 0.47 -29.42 27.58
CA THR A 441 0.90 -29.31 28.98
C THR A 441 -0.18 -29.89 29.89
N THR A 442 0.22 -30.38 31.05
CA THR A 442 -0.68 -30.93 32.06
C THR A 442 -0.65 -30.05 33.30
N PHE A 443 -1.81 -29.88 33.93
CA PHE A 443 -1.94 -29.19 35.20
C PHE A 443 -3.01 -29.86 36.05
N ARG A 444 -2.94 -29.62 37.36
CA ARG A 444 -3.81 -30.28 38.34
C ARG A 444 -4.44 -29.21 39.22
N ILE A 445 -5.74 -29.32 39.43
CA ILE A 445 -6.48 -28.51 40.39
C ILE A 445 -6.82 -29.41 41.57
N ASN A 446 -6.30 -29.06 42.74
CA ASN A 446 -6.41 -29.87 43.95
C ASN A 446 -7.23 -29.21 45.03
N ALA A 447 -7.90 -30.08 45.81
CA ALA A 447 -8.25 -29.71 47.16
C ALA A 447 -6.96 -29.37 47.93
N PRO A 448 -6.98 -28.34 48.78
CA PRO A 448 -5.88 -28.07 49.70
C PRO A 448 -5.50 -29.33 50.49
N ALA A 449 -4.20 -29.50 50.75
CA ALA A 449 -3.75 -30.58 51.61
C ALA A 449 -4.30 -30.40 53.04
N ALA A 450 -4.52 -31.51 53.74
CA ALA A 450 -4.85 -31.45 55.16
C ALA A 450 -3.74 -30.67 55.91
N PRO A 451 -4.11 -29.86 56.93
CA PRO A 451 -3.13 -29.14 57.71
C PRO A 451 -2.15 -30.12 58.38
N ALA A 452 -0.87 -29.78 58.41
CA ALA A 452 0.18 -30.61 59.02
C ALA A 452 0.07 -30.63 60.55
N SER A 453 -0.37 -29.51 61.12
CA SER A 453 -0.67 -29.39 62.54
C SER A 453 -1.82 -28.40 62.74
N ILE A 454 -2.45 -28.48 63.91
CA ILE A 454 -3.44 -27.51 64.36
C ILE A 454 -2.89 -26.95 65.67
N GLU A 455 -2.66 -25.64 65.68
CA GLU A 455 -2.28 -24.92 66.89
C GLU A 455 -3.54 -24.41 67.59
N LEU A 456 -3.64 -24.73 68.88
CA LEU A 456 -4.68 -24.22 69.76
C LEU A 456 -4.02 -23.25 70.74
N THR A 457 -4.33 -21.97 70.62
CA THR A 457 -3.82 -20.93 71.51
C THR A 457 -4.94 -20.56 72.50
N PRO A 458 -4.83 -21.00 73.77
CA PRO A 458 -5.77 -20.59 74.80
C PRO A 458 -5.49 -19.15 75.25
N GLY A 459 -6.55 -18.36 75.40
CA GLY A 459 -6.55 -17.03 75.99
C GLY A 459 -7.55 -16.93 77.14
N TYR A 460 -7.53 -15.83 77.90
CA TYR A 460 -8.50 -15.61 78.97
C TYR A 460 -9.91 -15.49 78.38
N PHE A 461 -10.76 -16.51 78.60
CA PHE A 461 -12.08 -16.64 77.97
C PHE A 461 -12.05 -16.67 76.43
N GLN A 462 -10.94 -17.13 75.82
CA GLN A 462 -10.77 -17.20 74.37
C GLN A 462 -10.07 -18.49 73.97
N ILE A 463 -10.43 -19.02 72.80
CA ILE A 463 -9.62 -20.03 72.11
C ILE A 463 -9.44 -19.61 70.65
N THR A 464 -8.21 -19.73 70.17
CA THR A 464 -7.87 -19.52 68.77
C THR A 464 -7.34 -20.82 68.19
N VAL A 465 -7.89 -21.21 67.04
CA VAL A 465 -7.51 -22.40 66.28
C VAL A 465 -6.85 -21.96 64.98
N VAL A 466 -5.59 -22.33 64.80
CA VAL A 466 -4.81 -22.03 63.60
C VAL A 466 -4.35 -23.33 62.96
N PRO A 467 -4.96 -23.75 61.84
CA PRO A 467 -4.45 -24.85 61.04
C PRO A 467 -3.18 -24.41 60.29
N HIS A 468 -2.08 -25.14 60.45
CA HIS A 468 -0.82 -24.86 59.77
C HIS A 468 -0.62 -25.86 58.62
N PRO A 469 -0.60 -25.41 57.36
CA PRO A 469 -0.32 -26.29 56.23
C PRO A 469 1.16 -26.71 56.20
N ALA A 470 1.46 -27.88 55.63
CA ALA A 470 2.85 -28.34 55.47
C ALA A 470 3.69 -27.42 54.57
N VAL A 471 3.04 -26.76 53.62
CA VAL A 471 3.60 -25.74 52.73
C VAL A 471 2.69 -24.53 52.84
N TYR A 472 3.26 -23.36 53.15
CA TYR A 472 2.49 -22.13 53.27
C TYR A 472 1.80 -21.78 51.95
N ASP A 473 0.47 -21.67 51.97
CA ASP A 473 -0.34 -21.21 50.84
C ASP A 473 -1.38 -20.20 51.38
N PRO A 474 -1.26 -18.91 51.03
CA PRO A 474 -2.13 -17.86 51.55
C PRO A 474 -3.55 -17.90 50.95
N THR A 475 -3.81 -18.75 49.97
CA THR A 475 -5.12 -18.89 49.32
C THR A 475 -6.01 -19.95 49.95
N VAL A 476 -5.47 -20.76 50.86
CA VAL A 476 -6.19 -21.83 51.54
C VAL A 476 -7.02 -21.28 52.69
N GLN A 477 -8.31 -21.65 52.72
CA GLN A 477 -9.20 -21.43 53.86
C GLN A 477 -9.68 -22.77 54.42
N TYR A 478 -10.00 -22.77 55.72
CA TYR A 478 -10.48 -23.94 56.44
C TYR A 478 -11.88 -23.70 56.96
N GLU A 479 -12.70 -24.74 56.95
CA GLU A 479 -14.01 -24.73 57.60
C GLU A 479 -13.86 -25.16 59.06
N PHE A 480 -14.47 -24.40 59.96
CA PHE A 480 -14.47 -24.70 61.39
C PHE A 480 -15.84 -25.21 61.82
N TRP A 481 -15.82 -26.35 62.52
CA TRP A 481 -17.01 -27.06 62.97
C TRP A 481 -16.88 -27.39 64.47
N PHE A 482 -17.97 -27.28 65.22
CA PHE A 482 -18.00 -27.54 66.67
C PHE A 482 -19.03 -28.62 67.02
N SER A 483 -18.63 -29.60 67.81
CA SER A 483 -19.55 -30.57 68.43
C SER A 483 -19.17 -30.81 69.88
N GLU A 484 -20.17 -30.90 70.75
CA GLU A 484 -19.96 -31.22 72.18
C GLU A 484 -19.54 -32.67 72.39
N LYS A 485 -19.92 -33.57 71.47
CA LYS A 485 -19.54 -34.98 71.49
C LYS A 485 -18.47 -35.22 70.45
N ARG A 486 -17.44 -36.00 70.81
CA ARG A 486 -16.36 -36.36 69.89
C ARG A 486 -16.94 -37.11 68.69
N ILE A 487 -16.75 -36.54 67.51
CA ILE A 487 -17.07 -37.18 66.24
C ILE A 487 -15.86 -38.03 65.81
N THR A 488 -16.07 -39.31 65.60
CA THR A 488 -15.01 -40.25 65.17
C THR A 488 -15.04 -40.54 63.67
N ASP A 489 -16.17 -40.27 63.02
CA ASP A 489 -16.36 -40.40 61.57
C ASP A 489 -16.54 -39.01 60.94
N THR A 490 -15.60 -38.60 60.09
CA THR A 490 -15.61 -37.27 59.46
C THR A 490 -16.84 -37.04 58.58
N ALA A 491 -17.49 -38.10 58.08
CA ALA A 491 -18.72 -37.98 57.30
C ALA A 491 -19.91 -37.45 58.12
N GLN A 492 -19.84 -37.50 59.45
CA GLN A 492 -20.91 -37.04 60.34
C GLN A 492 -20.77 -35.58 60.76
N VAL A 493 -19.69 -34.89 60.36
CA VAL A 493 -19.42 -33.50 60.77
C VAL A 493 -20.54 -32.56 60.32
N GLU A 494 -20.97 -32.62 59.06
CA GLU A 494 -22.02 -31.74 58.53
C GLU A 494 -23.40 -31.96 59.17
N THR A 495 -23.64 -33.12 59.77
CA THR A 495 -24.94 -33.48 60.37
C THR A 495 -24.95 -33.37 61.89
N SER A 496 -23.80 -33.51 62.55
CA SER A 496 -23.67 -33.64 64.01
C SER A 496 -22.82 -32.55 64.66
N ALA A 497 -22.26 -31.63 63.87
CA ALA A 497 -21.53 -30.45 64.34
C ALA A 497 -22.19 -29.16 63.85
N ARG A 498 -22.01 -28.09 64.62
CA ARG A 498 -22.40 -26.73 64.24
C ARG A 498 -21.29 -26.10 63.42
N TYR A 499 -21.62 -25.60 62.24
CA TYR A 499 -20.71 -24.80 61.42
C TYR A 499 -20.43 -23.45 62.10
N LEU A 500 -19.15 -23.08 62.16
CA LEU A 500 -18.65 -21.88 62.84
C LEU A 500 -18.16 -20.79 61.87
N GLY A 501 -17.87 -21.16 60.62
CA GLY A 501 -17.38 -20.25 59.59
C GLY A 501 -16.21 -20.84 58.78
N THR A 502 -15.81 -20.10 57.74
CA THR A 502 -14.65 -20.41 56.89
C THR A 502 -13.65 -19.27 56.97
N ASP A 503 -12.42 -19.54 57.38
CA ASP A 503 -11.34 -18.56 57.46
C ASP A 503 -9.97 -19.29 57.51
N SER A 504 -8.88 -18.55 57.49
CA SER A 504 -7.51 -19.02 57.75
C SER A 504 -7.26 -19.40 59.21
N GLN A 505 -8.01 -18.79 60.14
CA GLN A 505 -7.99 -19.09 61.58
C GLN A 505 -9.37 -18.84 62.17
N TRP A 506 -9.70 -19.53 63.26
CA TRP A 506 -10.95 -19.27 63.96
C TRP A 506 -10.70 -18.90 65.40
N SER A 507 -11.29 -17.80 65.84
CA SER A 507 -11.19 -17.32 67.22
C SER A 507 -12.57 -17.09 67.78
N VAL A 508 -12.78 -17.50 69.03
CA VAL A 508 -14.01 -17.25 69.76
C VAL A 508 -13.67 -16.74 71.15
N SER A 509 -14.41 -15.74 71.63
CA SER A 509 -14.28 -15.19 72.97
C SER A 509 -15.63 -15.19 73.68
N GLY A 510 -15.64 -15.53 74.97
CA GLY A 510 -16.88 -15.54 75.76
C GLY A 510 -16.72 -16.11 77.17
N PRO A 511 -17.56 -15.66 78.13
CA PRO A 511 -17.46 -16.02 79.55
C PRO A 511 -17.68 -17.52 79.84
N HIS A 512 -18.15 -18.29 78.86
CA HIS A 512 -18.43 -19.72 78.96
C HIS A 512 -17.40 -20.61 78.25
N ILE A 513 -16.31 -20.04 77.73
CA ILE A 513 -15.24 -20.79 77.04
C ILE A 513 -14.22 -21.25 78.08
N LYS A 514 -14.12 -22.56 78.27
CA LYS A 514 -13.11 -23.20 79.14
C LYS A 514 -12.02 -23.82 78.26
N PRO A 515 -10.72 -23.66 78.60
CA PRO A 515 -9.61 -24.21 77.84
C PRO A 515 -9.67 -25.72 77.64
#